data_AF-A0A834YCQ4-F1
#
_entry.id   AF-A0A834YCQ4-F1
#
_cell.length_a   1.000
_cell.length_b   1.000
_cell.length_c   1.000
_cell.angle_alpha   90.00
_cell.angle_beta   90.00
_cell.angle_gamma   90.00
#
_symmetry.space_group_name_H-M   'P 1'
#
loop_
_entity.id
_entity.type
_entity.pdbx_description
1 polymer ?
#
loop_
_entity_poly.entity_id
_entity_poly.type
_entity_poly.pdbx_seq_one_letter_code
_entity_poly.pdbx_strand_id
1 'polypeptide(L)'
;MGSLEQFDFELQPIQEIALRWIYEQGVGLIVKSFNKERIKQNFQIFDWGLSEEELAKVNQVPQCRGMSGEMFVSPDGPYKSVEELWDGEL
;
A
#
# COMPACT_ATOMS: atom_id res chain seq x y z
N MET A 1 -25.21 0.59 -22.88
CA MET A 1 -25.33 1.46 -21.69
C MET A 1 -25.68 0.55 -20.51
N GLY A 2 -24.70 -0.21 -20.03
CA GLY A 2 -24.84 -1.00 -18.80
C GLY A 2 -24.32 -0.15 -17.67
N SER A 3 -25.12 0.03 -16.62
CA SER A 3 -24.69 0.68 -15.40
C SER A 3 -23.46 -0.05 -14.86
N LEU A 4 -22.32 0.62 -14.86
CA LEU A 4 -21.22 0.24 -13.97
C LEU A 4 -21.81 0.33 -12.56
N GLU A 5 -21.93 -0.82 -11.89
CA GLU A 5 -22.24 -0.82 -10.47
C GLU A 5 -21.20 0.07 -9.80
N GLN A 6 -21.68 1.15 -9.19
CA GLN A 6 -20.85 2.07 -8.43
C GLN A 6 -20.39 1.25 -7.21
N PHE A 7 -19.13 0.79 -7.25
CA PHE A 7 -18.57 0.01 -6.15
C PHE A 7 -18.49 0.89 -4.91
N ASP A 8 -19.08 0.42 -3.81
CA ASP A 8 -19.08 1.15 -2.55
C ASP A 8 -17.75 0.90 -1.82
N PHE A 9 -16.90 1.92 -1.81
CA PHE A 9 -15.64 1.95 -1.07
C PHE A 9 -15.78 1.57 0.40
N GLU A 10 -16.91 1.91 1.04
CA GLU A 10 -17.16 1.62 2.46
C GLU A 10 -17.40 0.12 2.72
N LEU A 11 -17.75 -0.67 1.69
CA LEU A 11 -18.02 -2.09 1.82
C LEU A 11 -16.85 -2.98 1.40
N GLN A 12 -15.83 -2.41 0.77
CA GLN A 12 -14.67 -3.19 0.33
C GLN A 12 -13.69 -3.47 1.47
N PRO A 13 -13.08 -4.67 1.51
CA PRO A 13 -12.04 -4.95 2.47
C PRO A 13 -10.86 -4.00 2.31
N ILE A 14 -10.40 -3.41 3.42
CA ILE A 14 -9.30 -2.43 3.44
C ILE A 14 -8.05 -2.94 2.70
N GLN A 15 -7.75 -4.24 2.78
CA GLN A 15 -6.61 -4.81 2.07
C GLN A 15 -6.75 -4.71 0.54
N GLU A 16 -7.95 -4.82 -0.02
CA GLU A 16 -8.17 -4.74 -1.47
C GLU A 16 -8.01 -3.31 -1.95
N ILE A 17 -8.57 -2.35 -1.20
CA ILE A 17 -8.41 -0.91 -1.45
C ILE A 17 -6.92 -0.51 -1.44
N ALA A 18 -6.17 -0.94 -0.43
CA ALA A 18 -4.74 -0.62 -0.33
C ALA A 18 -3.94 -1.20 -1.51
N LEU A 19 -4.22 -2.45 -1.91
CA LEU A 19 -3.55 -3.08 -3.05
C LEU A 19 -3.94 -2.44 -4.38
N ARG A 20 -5.22 -2.07 -4.55
CA ARG A 20 -5.70 -1.35 -5.72
C ARG A 20 -5.01 0.01 -5.85
N TRP A 21 -4.88 0.75 -4.76
CA TRP A 21 -4.19 2.03 -4.75
C TRP A 21 -2.72 1.89 -5.20
N ILE A 22 -1.97 0.93 -4.64
CA ILE A 22 -0.57 0.68 -5.03
C ILE A 22 -0.47 0.31 -6.52
N TYR A 23 -1.40 -0.51 -7.02
CA TYR A 23 -1.46 -0.88 -8.44
C TYR A 23 -1.66 0.34 -9.34
N GLU A 24 -2.52 1.29 -8.97
CA GLU A 24 -2.75 2.54 -9.72
C GLU A 24 -1.56 3.49 -9.72
N GLN A 25 -0.67 3.40 -8.72
CA GLN A 25 0.60 4.13 -8.73
C GLN A 25 1.62 3.56 -9.72
N GLY A 26 1.31 2.44 -10.39
CA GLY A 26 2.21 1.78 -11.34
C GLY A 26 3.35 0.99 -10.68
N VAL A 27 3.20 0.62 -9.41
CA VAL A 27 4.21 -0.09 -8.63
C VAL A 27 3.94 -1.60 -8.64
N GLY A 28 4.99 -2.41 -8.78
CA GLY A 28 4.89 -3.87 -8.68
C GLY A 28 4.55 -4.33 -7.26
N LEU A 29 3.57 -5.23 -7.11
CA LEU A 29 3.09 -5.69 -5.80
C LEU A 29 3.63 -7.08 -5.43
N ILE A 30 4.08 -7.22 -4.19
CA ILE A 30 4.40 -8.51 -3.57
C ILE A 30 3.55 -8.64 -2.31
N VAL A 31 2.52 -9.48 -2.36
CA VAL A 31 1.59 -9.69 -1.24
C VAL A 31 1.82 -11.03 -0.58
N LYS A 32 1.84 -11.05 0.76
CA LYS A 32 2.02 -12.27 1.54
C LYS A 32 0.79 -12.55 2.39
N SER A 33 0.30 -13.79 2.33
CA SER A 33 -0.74 -14.32 3.22
C SER A 33 -0.56 -15.83 3.37
N PHE A 34 -0.97 -16.38 4.51
CA PHE A 34 -1.14 -17.83 4.69
C PHE A 34 -2.61 -18.27 4.62
N ASN A 35 -3.53 -17.31 4.60
CA ASN A 35 -4.96 -17.54 4.44
C ASN A 35 -5.30 -17.58 2.94
N LYS A 36 -5.86 -18.70 2.48
CA LYS A 36 -6.10 -18.97 1.05
C LYS A 36 -7.17 -18.06 0.47
N GLU A 37 -8.19 -17.76 1.25
CA GLU A 37 -9.29 -16.87 0.88
C GLU A 37 -8.76 -15.45 0.65
N ARG A 38 -7.89 -14.95 1.54
CA ARG A 38 -7.19 -13.67 1.37
C ARG A 38 -6.26 -13.65 0.17
N ILE A 39 -5.56 -14.75 -0.12
CA ILE A 39 -4.75 -14.83 -1.35
C ILE A 39 -5.64 -14.64 -2.56
N LYS A 40 -6.76 -15.37 -2.64
CA LYS A 40 -7.72 -15.25 -3.74
C LYS A 40 -8.28 -13.82 -3.85
N GLN A 41 -8.69 -13.21 -2.74
CA GLN A 41 -9.19 -11.84 -2.68
C GLN A 41 -8.15 -10.82 -3.18
N ASN A 42 -6.89 -10.94 -2.76
CA ASN A 42 -5.83 -10.03 -3.21
C ASN A 42 -5.61 -10.05 -4.74
N PHE A 43 -6.02 -11.11 -5.45
CA PHE A 43 -5.96 -11.18 -6.91
C PHE A 43 -7.19 -10.57 -7.62
N GLN A 44 -8.21 -10.11 -6.90
CA GLN A 44 -9.45 -9.56 -7.45
C GLN A 44 -9.44 -8.02 -7.61
N ILE A 45 -8.26 -7.40 -7.53
CA ILE A 45 -8.11 -5.93 -7.57
C ILE A 45 -8.05 -5.33 -8.99
N PHE A 46 -8.08 -6.14 -10.05
CA PHE A 46 -7.77 -5.69 -11.40
C PHE A 46 -8.98 -5.21 -12.21
N ASP A 47 -10.18 -5.69 -11.86
CA ASP A 47 -11.40 -5.48 -12.65
C ASP A 47 -12.17 -4.19 -12.27
N TRP A 48 -11.64 -3.40 -11.35
CA TRP A 48 -12.20 -2.13 -10.88
C TRP A 48 -11.07 -1.16 -10.51
N GLY A 49 -11.42 0.08 -10.18
CA GLY A 49 -10.46 1.12 -9.80
C GLY A 49 -11.06 2.13 -8.83
N LEU A 50 -10.20 2.93 -8.22
CA LEU A 50 -10.62 3.99 -7.29
C LEU A 50 -11.08 5.22 -8.07
N SER A 51 -12.12 5.88 -7.58
CA SER A 51 -12.54 7.18 -8.08
C SER A 51 -11.56 8.29 -7.64
N GLU A 52 -11.60 9.43 -8.32
CA GLU A 52 -10.77 10.59 -7.94
C GLU A 52 -11.00 11.06 -6.50
N GLU A 53 -12.25 10.97 -6.01
CA GLU A 53 -12.59 11.34 -4.63
C GLU A 53 -11.96 10.36 -3.62
N GLU A 54 -12.01 9.06 -3.91
CA GLU A 54 -11.40 8.03 -3.06
C GLU A 54 -9.87 8.14 -3.05
N LEU A 55 -9.26 8.37 -4.22
CA LEU A 55 -7.84 8.66 -4.32
C LEU A 55 -7.45 9.90 -3.50
N ALA A 56 -8.26 10.96 -3.55
CA ALA A 56 -8.03 12.16 -2.76
C ALA A 56 -8.11 11.88 -1.24
N LYS A 57 -8.95 10.93 -0.81
CA LYS A 57 -9.01 10.48 0.59
C LYS A 57 -7.76 9.67 0.98
N VAL A 58 -7.32 8.73 0.14
CA VAL A 58 -6.10 7.94 0.41
C VAL A 58 -4.86 8.83 0.48
N ASN A 59 -4.78 9.85 -0.37
CA ASN A 59 -3.66 10.80 -0.38
C ASN A 59 -3.57 11.68 0.89
N GLN A 60 -4.60 11.71 1.73
CA GLN A 60 -4.57 12.42 3.02
C GLN A 60 -4.00 11.56 4.16
N VAL A 61 -3.73 10.27 3.91
CA VAL A 61 -3.14 9.39 4.93
C VAL A 61 -1.73 9.91 5.28
N PRO A 62 -1.43 10.16 6.57
CA PRO A 62 -0.10 10.54 7.00
C PRO A 62 0.92 9.49 6.57
N GLN A 63 1.97 9.94 5.90
CA GLN A 63 3.02 9.06 5.42
C GLN A 63 3.95 8.68 6.56
N CYS A 64 4.31 7.40 6.64
CA CYS A 64 5.34 6.90 7.52
C CYS A 64 6.02 5.67 6.91
N ARG A 65 7.31 5.51 7.17
CA ARG A 65 8.06 4.33 6.73
C ARG A 65 7.71 3.11 7.59
N GLY A 66 7.10 2.09 6.97
CA GLY A 66 6.71 0.85 7.67
C GLY A 66 7.86 -0.04 8.16
N MET A 67 9.04 0.06 7.54
CA MET A 67 10.27 -0.62 7.97
C MET A 67 11.40 0.41 8.07
N SER A 68 11.65 0.90 9.29
CA SER A 68 12.69 1.91 9.56
C SER A 68 14.10 1.41 9.26
N GLY A 69 14.33 0.09 9.29
CA GLY A 69 15.66 -0.48 9.04
C GLY A 69 16.64 -0.29 10.20
N GLU A 70 16.16 0.02 11.41
CA GLU A 70 16.98 0.16 12.63
C GLU A 70 17.94 -1.01 12.85
N MET A 71 17.55 -2.21 12.45
CA MET A 71 18.38 -3.42 12.49
C MET A 71 19.69 -3.34 11.67
N PHE A 72 19.80 -2.39 10.73
CA PHE A 72 20.99 -2.14 9.93
C PHE A 72 21.85 -0.98 10.46
N VAL A 73 21.42 -0.31 11.54
CA VAL A 73 22.08 0.85 12.13
C VAL A 73 22.90 0.42 13.34
N SER A 74 24.15 0.87 13.43
CA SER A 74 24.96 0.66 14.64
C SER A 74 26.10 1.69 14.76
N PRO A 75 26.58 1.98 15.99
CA PRO A 75 27.67 2.93 16.20
C PRO A 75 28.96 2.59 15.44
N ASP A 76 29.23 1.30 15.23
CA ASP A 76 30.42 0.81 14.51
C ASP A 76 30.12 0.43 13.05
N GLY A 77 28.85 0.48 12.64
CA GLY A 77 28.39 0.09 11.30
C GLY A 77 28.52 1.19 10.24
N PRO A 78 28.15 0.91 8.98
CA PRO A 78 28.21 1.88 7.91
C PRO A 78 27.22 3.05 8.09
N TYR A 79 26.14 2.85 8.82
CA TYR A 79 25.12 3.88 9.12
C TYR A 79 24.99 4.06 10.63
N LYS A 80 25.11 5.30 11.11
CA LYS A 80 25.09 5.67 12.54
C LYS A 80 23.72 6.06 13.05
N SER A 81 22.80 6.41 12.15
CA SER A 81 21.40 6.68 12.47
C SER A 81 20.46 6.21 11.34
N VAL A 82 19.15 6.22 11.62
CA VAL A 82 18.13 5.88 10.62
C VAL A 82 18.02 6.98 9.56
N GLU A 83 18.25 8.23 9.93
CA GLU A 83 18.34 9.36 9.01
C GLU A 83 19.46 9.17 8.00
N GLU A 84 20.64 8.72 8.45
CA GLU A 84 21.78 8.44 7.56
C GLU A 84 21.50 7.23 6.65
N LEU A 85 20.80 6.21 7.14
CA LEU A 85 20.41 5.04 6.34
C LEU A 85 19.51 5.41 5.15
N TRP A 86 18.66 6.43 5.33
CA TRP A 86 17.66 6.84 4.33
C TRP A 86 17.92 8.22 3.72
N ASP A 87 19.11 8.80 3.90
CA ASP A 87 19.45 10.14 3.41
C ASP A 87 18.41 11.23 3.81
N GLY A 88 17.77 11.06 4.97
CA GLY A 88 16.71 11.95 5.48
C GLY A 88 15.29 11.67 4.96
N GLU A 89 15.09 10.66 4.11
CA GLU A 89 13.76 10.27 3.60
C GLU A 89 13.01 9.37 4.60
N LEU A 90 12.49 9.95 5.69
CA LEU A 90 11.74 9.25 6.73
C LEU A 90 10.21 9.31 6.57
#